data_AF-K0YW82-F1
#
_entry.id   AF-K0YW82-F1
#
_cell.length_a   1.000
_cell.length_b   1.000
_cell.length_c   1.000
_cell.angle_alpha   90.00
_cell.angle_beta   90.00
_cell.angle_gamma   90.00
#
_symmetry.space_group_name_H-M   'P 1'
#
loop_
_entity.id
_entity.type
_entity.pdbx_description
1 polymer ?
#
loop_
_entity_poly.entity_id
_entity_poly.type
_entity_poly.pdbx_seq_one_letter_code
_entity_poly.pdbx_strand_id
1 'polypeptide(L)'
;MRVSSARVCRFCADGAAGVLYACPYLAFSQQAFDARHGEDGLVASRGNAHGAAKGENLMACLDESELKTLKPDALSPAEIEAKAESIAVAKAGMKPAKVFVLAMLAGAFISFGALYFCVFLGDPSIPFAVQRVVGGLCFCLGLVLVLCCGAELFTGNSLMVAALASKKISVSAMLKNWAIVWVGNLVGALVTVFLVYMAHVADMNGGAVGATMVSVAVSKVTPDWITLFFKGILCNIFVCLAVWIGFGARTVVDKVVGILLPISAFVACGFEHCVANMFFLPMGLLAKTSGLAAIDASALDLGSIFYNISAATLGNIVGGAVFVGLAYWFVYRTKAN
;
A
#
# COMPACT_ATOMS: atom_id res chain seq x y z
N MET A 1 37.90 -49.00 33.31
CA MET A 1 36.90 -49.71 32.48
C MET A 1 35.62 -49.87 33.28
N ARG A 2 34.46 -49.68 32.63
CA ARG A 2 33.07 -49.72 33.14
C ARG A 2 32.52 -48.39 33.69
N VAL A 3 31.25 -48.01 33.56
CA VAL A 3 30.03 -48.44 32.82
C VAL A 3 28.97 -47.34 33.09
N SER A 4 28.12 -47.01 32.10
CA SER A 4 26.70 -46.54 32.20
C SER A 4 26.28 -45.39 33.14
N SER A 5 25.50 -44.43 32.65
CA SER A 5 24.05 -44.37 32.95
C SER A 5 23.34 -43.14 32.38
N ALA A 6 22.14 -43.38 31.87
CA ALA A 6 21.10 -42.41 31.58
C ALA A 6 20.24 -42.14 32.82
N ARG A 7 19.77 -40.89 33.02
CA ARG A 7 18.42 -40.47 33.46
C ARG A 7 18.41 -38.97 33.82
N VAL A 8 17.60 -38.16 33.15
CA VAL A 8 16.27 -37.67 33.59
C VAL A 8 16.31 -36.93 34.92
N CYS A 9 16.05 -35.61 34.88
CA CYS A 9 15.43 -34.90 35.99
C CYS A 9 14.08 -34.32 35.53
N ARG A 10 13.05 -34.72 36.26
CA ARG A 10 11.64 -34.34 36.21
C ARG A 10 11.38 -33.39 37.40
N PHE A 11 10.21 -32.72 37.38
CA PHE A 11 9.57 -31.86 38.40
C PHE A 11 9.86 -30.35 38.26
N CYS A 12 8.86 -29.45 38.31
CA CYS A 12 7.49 -29.57 38.82
C CYS A 12 6.50 -28.73 37.99
N ALA A 13 5.29 -29.28 37.82
CA ALA A 13 4.10 -28.59 37.37
C ALA A 13 3.56 -27.66 38.47
N ASP A 14 2.97 -26.52 38.09
CA ASP A 14 1.67 -26.05 38.58
C ASP A 14 1.25 -24.75 37.88
N GLY A 15 -0.01 -24.71 37.43
CA GLY A 15 -0.87 -23.53 37.55
C GLY A 15 -0.83 -22.42 36.49
N ALA A 16 -1.82 -22.45 35.60
CA ALA A 16 -2.61 -21.31 35.12
C ALA A 16 -2.05 -20.29 34.09
N ALA A 17 -2.72 -20.29 32.94
CA ALA A 17 -3.19 -19.15 32.13
C ALA A 17 -2.19 -18.14 31.52
N GLY A 18 -2.24 -18.03 30.18
CA GLY A 18 -1.89 -16.81 29.44
C GLY A 18 -0.92 -17.02 28.27
N VAL A 19 -1.45 -17.33 27.08
CA VAL A 19 -0.66 -17.32 25.84
C VAL A 19 -0.43 -15.86 25.42
N LEU A 20 0.70 -15.29 25.84
CA LEU A 20 1.29 -14.09 25.27
C LEU A 20 2.27 -14.53 24.18
N TYR A 21 1.99 -14.18 22.92
CA TYR A 21 2.95 -14.25 21.83
C TYR A 21 4.12 -13.31 22.14
N ALA A 22 5.23 -13.86 22.65
CA ALA A 22 6.47 -13.12 22.86
C ALA A 22 7.24 -12.98 21.55
N CYS A 23 7.69 -11.74 21.29
CA CYS A 23 8.50 -11.33 20.15
C CYS A 23 9.84 -12.11 20.11
N PRO A 24 10.20 -12.80 19.01
CA PRO A 24 11.42 -13.62 18.95
C PRO A 24 12.74 -12.83 18.98
N TYR A 25 12.70 -11.50 18.85
CA TYR A 25 13.90 -10.66 18.72
C TYR A 25 14.64 -10.38 20.05
N LEU A 26 13.97 -10.49 21.20
CA LEU A 26 14.58 -10.25 22.51
C LEU A 26 15.45 -11.41 23.01
N ALA A 27 15.22 -12.64 22.54
CA ALA A 27 16.01 -13.80 22.96
C ALA A 27 17.42 -13.82 22.32
N PHE A 28 17.57 -13.21 21.14
CA PHE A 28 18.83 -13.22 20.40
C PHE A 28 19.88 -12.25 20.97
N SER A 29 19.45 -11.15 21.60
CA SER A 29 20.40 -10.18 22.20
C SER A 29 21.03 -10.70 23.48
N GLN A 30 20.33 -11.53 24.25
CA GLN A 30 20.84 -12.08 25.51
C GLN A 30 21.96 -13.11 25.25
N GLN A 31 21.78 -14.02 24.28
CA GLN A 31 22.79 -15.03 23.93
C GLN A 31 24.06 -14.44 23.28
N ALA A 32 23.93 -13.32 22.56
CA ALA A 32 25.08 -12.63 21.95
C ALA A 32 25.90 -11.80 22.96
N PHE A 33 25.38 -11.54 24.16
CA PHE A 33 26.11 -10.87 25.23
C PHE A 33 26.92 -11.88 26.05
N ASP A 34 26.33 -13.02 26.40
CA ASP A 34 26.99 -14.07 27.20
C ASP A 34 28.16 -14.75 26.48
N ALA A 35 28.16 -14.76 25.14
CA ALA A 35 29.23 -15.34 24.33
C ALA A 35 30.49 -14.45 24.18
N ARG A 36 30.45 -13.18 24.62
CA ARG A 36 31.56 -12.22 24.45
C ARG A 36 32.45 -11.98 25.67
N HIS A 37 32.14 -12.61 26.81
CA HIS A 37 32.91 -12.43 28.06
C HIS A 37 33.38 -13.75 28.71
N GLY A 38 33.63 -14.78 27.90
CA GLY A 38 34.41 -15.94 28.32
C GLY A 38 35.87 -15.77 27.89
N GLU A 39 36.78 -15.79 28.86
CA GLU A 39 38.24 -15.83 28.71
C GLU A 39 38.94 -14.47 28.51
N ASP A 40 39.31 -13.82 29.63
CA ASP A 40 40.69 -13.35 29.86
C ASP A 40 40.85 -12.92 31.34
N GLY A 41 41.89 -13.44 31.99
CA GLY A 41 42.11 -13.34 33.44
C GLY A 41 43.06 -12.22 33.89
N LEU A 42 43.14 -12.09 35.23
CA LEU A 42 43.99 -11.21 36.08
C LEU A 42 43.56 -9.73 36.14
N VAL A 43 43.34 -9.08 37.28
CA VAL A 43 44.03 -9.11 38.59
C VAL A 43 43.04 -8.84 39.72
N ALA A 44 43.16 -9.60 40.81
CA ALA A 44 42.43 -9.38 42.05
C ALA A 44 42.97 -8.14 42.82
N SER A 45 42.07 -7.25 43.23
CA SER A 45 42.28 -6.45 44.44
C SER A 45 40.97 -6.35 45.24
N ARG A 46 41.09 -6.61 46.55
CA ARG A 46 40.00 -6.67 47.53
C ARG A 46 39.45 -5.28 47.80
N GLY A 47 38.12 -5.16 47.84
CA GLY A 47 37.42 -3.99 48.36
C GLY A 47 35.95 -4.32 48.63
N ASN A 48 35.64 -4.53 49.90
CA ASN A 48 34.30 -4.75 50.45
C ASN A 48 33.38 -3.55 50.16
N ALA A 49 32.13 -3.78 49.74
CA ALA A 49 30.90 -3.21 50.31
C ALA A 49 29.73 -3.19 49.32
N HIS A 50 28.58 -3.70 49.80
CA HIS A 50 27.22 -3.17 49.60
C HIS A 50 26.74 -2.82 48.19
N GLY A 51 25.73 -3.54 47.73
CA GLY A 51 24.84 -3.02 46.69
C GLY A 51 24.03 -4.08 45.98
N ALA A 52 22.95 -4.55 46.62
CA ALA A 52 21.85 -5.11 45.86
C ALA A 52 21.19 -3.97 45.07
N ALA A 53 21.67 -3.74 43.85
CA ALA A 53 21.01 -2.89 42.86
C ALA A 53 20.44 -3.83 41.77
N LYS A 54 19.18 -4.23 41.92
CA LYS A 54 18.06 -3.67 41.14
C LYS A 54 18.36 -3.69 39.65
N GLY A 55 17.66 -4.57 38.93
CA GLY A 55 17.43 -4.45 37.49
C GLY A 55 16.60 -3.21 37.17
N GLU A 56 17.16 -2.03 37.47
CA GLU A 56 16.66 -0.74 37.04
C GLU A 56 17.23 -0.48 35.63
N ASN A 57 16.34 -0.60 34.64
CA ASN A 57 16.45 -0.05 33.29
C ASN A 57 17.86 -0.02 32.67
N LEU A 58 18.26 -1.13 32.04
CA LEU A 58 19.40 -1.13 31.10
C LEU A 58 19.25 -0.07 29.99
N MET A 59 18.00 0.29 29.64
CA MET A 59 17.66 1.38 28.71
C MET A 59 17.91 2.80 29.25
N ALA A 60 18.10 2.98 30.56
CA ALA A 60 18.37 4.30 31.15
C ALA A 60 19.87 4.65 31.19
N CYS A 61 20.75 3.72 30.79
CA CYS A 61 22.20 3.90 30.78
C CYS A 61 22.80 4.10 29.38
N LEU A 62 21.99 4.04 28.32
CA LEU A 62 22.44 4.21 26.94
C LEU A 62 22.41 5.70 26.57
N ASP A 63 23.50 6.20 26.00
CA ASP A 63 23.52 7.57 25.49
C ASP A 63 22.63 7.71 24.22
N GLU A 64 22.28 8.94 23.83
CA GLU A 64 21.44 9.16 22.64
C GLU A 64 22.04 8.61 21.33
N SER A 65 23.36 8.44 21.27
CA SER A 65 24.07 7.90 20.12
C SER A 65 23.94 6.37 20.05
N GLU A 66 24.02 5.69 21.19
CA GLU A 66 23.79 4.25 21.33
C GLU A 66 22.31 3.89 21.11
N LEU A 67 21.39 4.73 21.59
CA LEU A 67 19.96 4.58 21.31
C LEU A 67 19.64 4.78 19.81
N LYS A 68 20.37 5.65 19.12
CA LYS A 68 20.25 5.81 17.66
C LYS A 68 20.80 4.63 16.88
N THR A 69 21.90 4.01 17.30
CA THR A 69 22.48 2.84 16.62
C THR A 69 21.66 1.57 16.80
N LEU A 70 20.89 1.46 17.89
CA LEU A 70 19.98 0.35 18.15
C LEU A 70 18.63 0.47 17.42
N LYS A 71 18.29 1.66 16.92
CA LYS A 71 17.02 1.90 16.24
C LYS A 71 17.06 1.33 14.82
N PRO A 72 16.09 0.50 14.40
CA PRO A 72 16.01 0.03 13.03
C PRO A 72 15.98 1.21 12.05
N ASP A 73 16.69 1.08 10.93
CA ASP A 73 16.67 2.12 9.89
C ASP A 73 15.27 2.35 9.34
N ALA A 74 14.39 1.34 9.32
CA ALA A 74 13.00 1.50 8.88
C ALA A 74 12.20 2.40 9.85
N LEU A 75 11.35 3.27 9.30
CA LEU A 75 10.47 4.09 10.13
C LEU A 75 9.49 3.21 10.90
N SER A 76 9.36 3.45 12.20
CA SER A 76 8.28 2.86 12.99
C SER A 76 6.92 3.36 12.50
N PRO A 77 5.81 2.63 12.75
CA PRO A 77 4.48 3.07 12.34
C PRO A 77 4.10 4.48 12.82
N ALA A 78 4.54 4.88 14.01
CA ALA A 78 4.32 6.23 14.53
C ALA A 78 5.09 7.31 13.75
N GLU A 79 6.32 7.01 13.33
CA GLU A 79 7.09 7.94 12.50
C GLU A 79 6.54 8.03 11.08
N ILE A 80 5.97 6.94 10.56
CA ILE A 80 5.27 6.96 9.26
C ILE A 80 4.04 7.88 9.34
N GLU A 81 3.29 7.83 10.45
CA GLU A 81 2.14 8.72 10.67
C GLU A 81 2.56 10.20 10.64
N ALA A 82 3.57 10.58 11.43
CA ALA A 82 4.07 11.95 11.44
C ALA A 82 4.60 12.41 10.06
N LYS A 83 5.22 11.48 9.31
CA LYS A 83 5.67 11.72 7.94
C LYS A 83 4.49 11.90 6.98
N ALA A 84 3.44 11.08 7.10
CA ALA A 84 2.22 11.19 6.29
C ALA A 84 1.55 12.55 6.49
N GLU A 85 1.50 13.04 7.73
CA GLU A 85 0.97 14.38 8.02
C GLU A 85 1.81 15.49 7.39
N SER A 86 3.13 15.38 7.49
CA SER A 86 4.08 16.35 6.91
C SER A 86 3.94 16.41 5.38
N ILE A 87 3.79 15.24 4.74
CA ILE A 87 3.52 15.13 3.30
C ILE A 87 2.18 15.79 2.95
N ALA A 88 1.13 15.56 3.75
CA ALA A 88 -0.18 16.15 3.51
C ALA A 88 -0.16 17.68 3.61
N VAL A 89 0.59 18.26 4.55
CA VAL A 89 0.80 19.72 4.65
C VAL A 89 1.50 20.24 3.39
N ALA A 90 2.56 19.57 2.92
CA ALA A 90 3.26 19.96 1.70
C ALA A 90 2.34 19.91 0.45
N LYS A 91 1.50 18.87 0.35
CA LYS A 91 0.52 18.73 -0.73
C LYS A 91 -0.56 19.81 -0.69
N ALA A 92 -1.04 20.16 0.50
CA ALA A 92 -2.05 21.22 0.69
C ALA A 92 -1.51 22.61 0.32
N GLY A 93 -0.22 22.87 0.53
CA GLY A 93 0.45 24.13 0.19
C GLY A 93 0.94 24.24 -1.26
N MET A 94 0.85 23.18 -2.06
CA MET A 94 1.40 23.16 -3.42
C MET A 94 0.54 23.98 -4.40
N LYS A 95 1.19 24.68 -5.33
CA LYS A 95 0.50 25.46 -6.38
C LYS A 95 -0.43 24.54 -7.21
N PRO A 96 -1.71 24.91 -7.44
CA PRO A 96 -2.68 24.08 -8.16
C PRO A 96 -2.21 23.54 -9.51
N ALA A 97 -1.51 24.35 -10.31
CA ALA A 97 -1.00 23.93 -11.61
C ALA A 97 0.03 22.79 -11.51
N LYS A 98 0.90 22.81 -10.48
CA LYS A 98 1.86 21.73 -10.23
C LYS A 98 1.14 20.44 -9.81
N VAL A 99 0.19 20.56 -8.89
CA VAL A 99 -0.65 19.42 -8.45
C VAL A 99 -1.38 18.80 -9.64
N PHE A 100 -1.95 19.63 -10.52
CA PHE A 100 -2.68 19.17 -11.70
C PHE A 100 -1.79 18.37 -12.67
N VAL A 101 -0.58 18.87 -12.98
CA VAL A 101 0.37 18.15 -13.85
C VAL A 101 0.83 16.83 -13.20
N LEU A 102 1.17 16.85 -11.92
CA LEU A 102 1.52 15.62 -11.17
C LEU A 102 0.34 14.63 -11.13
N ALA A 103 -0.89 15.12 -11.09
CA ALA A 103 -2.07 14.30 -11.13
C ALA A 103 -2.33 13.70 -12.53
N MET A 104 -2.08 14.45 -13.60
CA MET A 104 -2.11 13.88 -14.96
C MET A 104 -1.10 12.75 -15.11
N LEU A 105 0.12 12.92 -14.61
CA LEU A 105 1.14 11.86 -14.63
C LEU A 105 0.68 10.63 -13.85
N ALA A 106 0.09 10.80 -12.66
CA ALA A 106 -0.42 9.68 -11.89
C ALA A 106 -1.56 8.92 -12.61
N GLY A 107 -2.48 9.65 -13.26
CA GLY A 107 -3.53 9.04 -14.09
C GLY A 107 -2.95 8.21 -15.24
N ALA A 108 -1.96 8.74 -15.94
CA ALA A 108 -1.26 8.02 -17.01
C ALA A 108 -0.50 6.79 -16.48
N PHE A 109 0.19 6.90 -15.34
CA PHE A 109 0.93 5.78 -14.75
C PHE A 109 0.02 4.63 -14.33
N ILE A 110 -1.09 4.91 -13.66
CA ILE A 110 -2.10 3.89 -13.34
C ILE A 110 -2.66 3.28 -14.63
N SER A 111 -2.84 4.07 -15.68
CA SER A 111 -3.29 3.59 -16.98
C SER A 111 -2.29 2.65 -17.66
N PHE A 112 -0.97 2.87 -17.49
CA PHE A 112 0.05 1.93 -17.98
C PHE A 112 0.01 0.59 -17.23
N GLY A 113 -0.22 0.60 -15.91
CA GLY A 113 -0.45 -0.62 -15.15
C GLY A 113 -1.71 -1.37 -15.61
N ALA A 114 -2.80 -0.64 -15.84
CA ALA A 114 -4.05 -1.19 -16.37
C ALA A 114 -3.89 -1.76 -17.79
N LEU A 115 -3.13 -1.09 -18.66
CA LEU A 115 -2.78 -1.57 -19.99
C LEU A 115 -1.99 -2.87 -19.91
N TYR A 116 -0.96 -2.92 -19.07
CA TYR A 116 -0.12 -4.12 -18.93
C TYR A 116 -0.94 -5.31 -18.41
N PHE A 117 -1.85 -5.07 -17.46
CA PHE A 117 -2.84 -6.06 -17.04
C PHE A 117 -3.70 -6.57 -18.22
N CYS A 118 -4.27 -5.68 -19.04
CA CYS A 118 -5.08 -6.09 -20.20
C CYS A 118 -4.28 -6.90 -21.23
N VAL A 119 -3.01 -6.53 -21.48
CA VAL A 119 -2.15 -7.28 -22.41
C VAL A 119 -1.90 -8.69 -21.89
N PHE A 120 -1.61 -8.85 -20.59
CA PHE A 120 -1.42 -10.17 -20.00
C PHE A 120 -2.70 -11.03 -20.05
N LEU A 121 -3.85 -10.44 -19.76
CA LEU A 121 -5.15 -11.12 -19.86
C LEU A 121 -5.63 -11.30 -21.32
N GLY A 122 -4.91 -10.75 -22.30
CA GLY A 122 -5.18 -10.94 -23.73
C GLY A 122 -4.89 -12.37 -24.21
N ASP A 123 -4.37 -13.24 -23.35
CA ASP A 123 -4.24 -14.68 -23.61
C ASP A 123 -5.29 -15.48 -22.80
N PRO A 124 -6.40 -15.91 -23.44
CA PRO A 124 -7.45 -16.67 -22.78
C PRO A 124 -7.04 -18.10 -22.41
N SER A 125 -5.90 -18.60 -22.89
CA SER A 125 -5.42 -19.96 -22.57
C SER A 125 -4.87 -20.08 -21.15
N ILE A 126 -4.51 -18.95 -20.52
CA ILE A 126 -3.96 -18.92 -19.17
C ILE A 126 -5.05 -19.20 -18.12
N PRO A 127 -4.83 -20.12 -17.15
CA PRO A 127 -5.82 -20.40 -16.12
C PRO A 127 -6.17 -19.19 -15.26
N PHE A 128 -7.43 -19.12 -14.80
CA PHE A 128 -7.98 -18.02 -14.00
C PHE A 128 -7.07 -17.57 -12.84
N ALA A 129 -6.60 -18.50 -12.01
CA ALA A 129 -5.79 -18.15 -10.83
C ALA A 129 -4.47 -17.48 -11.23
N VAL A 130 -3.86 -17.93 -12.33
CA VAL A 130 -2.62 -17.35 -12.87
C VAL A 130 -2.91 -15.98 -13.47
N GLN A 131 -3.99 -15.83 -14.23
CA GLN A 131 -4.41 -14.52 -14.75
C GLN A 131 -4.61 -13.48 -13.65
N ARG A 132 -5.26 -13.86 -12.55
CA ARG A 132 -5.51 -12.95 -11.42
C ARG A 132 -4.24 -12.53 -10.70
N VAL A 133 -3.34 -13.47 -10.40
CA VAL A 133 -2.10 -13.18 -9.67
C VAL A 133 -1.10 -12.42 -10.55
N VAL A 134 -0.79 -12.95 -11.73
CA VAL A 134 0.21 -12.34 -12.61
C VAL A 134 -0.31 -11.05 -13.23
N GLY A 135 -1.59 -10.98 -13.61
CA GLY A 135 -2.21 -9.72 -13.99
C GLY A 135 -2.14 -8.68 -12.87
N GLY A 136 -2.37 -9.07 -11.62
CA GLY A 136 -2.19 -8.20 -10.46
C GLY A 136 -0.75 -7.69 -10.31
N LEU A 137 0.25 -8.53 -10.58
CA LEU A 137 1.66 -8.12 -10.61
C LEU A 137 1.96 -7.16 -11.76
N CYS A 138 1.43 -7.40 -12.96
CA CYS A 138 1.53 -6.46 -14.08
C CYS A 138 0.94 -5.08 -13.74
N PHE A 139 -0.20 -5.07 -13.03
CA PHE A 139 -0.85 -3.84 -12.59
C PHE A 139 -0.01 -3.03 -11.59
N CYS A 140 0.89 -3.67 -10.83
CA CYS A 140 1.76 -3.01 -9.86
C CYS A 140 2.64 -1.92 -10.49
N LEU A 141 2.96 -2.02 -11.78
CA LEU A 141 3.69 -1.00 -12.54
C LEU A 141 3.13 0.40 -12.29
N GLY A 142 1.80 0.55 -12.25
CA GLY A 142 1.17 1.85 -12.10
C GLY A 142 1.52 2.54 -10.79
N LEU A 143 1.34 1.85 -9.64
CA LEU A 143 1.63 2.47 -8.34
C LEU A 143 3.13 2.61 -8.09
N VAL A 144 3.96 1.71 -8.64
CA VAL A 144 5.43 1.84 -8.60
C VAL A 144 5.86 3.16 -9.25
N LEU A 145 5.36 3.46 -10.46
CA LEU A 145 5.67 4.71 -11.15
C LEU A 145 5.17 5.93 -10.35
N VAL A 146 3.96 5.88 -9.80
CA VAL A 146 3.43 6.97 -8.96
C VAL A 146 4.33 7.28 -7.77
N LEU A 147 4.73 6.26 -6.99
CA LEU A 147 5.51 6.46 -5.75
C LEU A 147 7.00 6.70 -5.98
N CYS A 148 7.56 6.21 -7.08
CA CYS A 148 8.97 6.41 -7.41
C CYS A 148 9.20 7.75 -8.12
N CYS A 149 8.29 8.16 -9.01
CA CYS A 149 8.37 9.42 -9.74
C CYS A 149 7.72 10.60 -9.00
N GLY A 150 7.02 10.36 -7.88
CA GLY A 150 6.45 11.42 -7.05
C GLY A 150 5.20 12.08 -7.63
N ALA A 151 4.33 11.30 -8.27
CA ALA A 151 3.09 11.78 -8.86
C ALA A 151 1.95 11.87 -7.82
N GLU A 152 0.91 12.67 -8.11
CA GLU A 152 -0.21 12.90 -7.19
C GLU A 152 -1.40 12.00 -7.54
N LEU A 153 -1.67 11.00 -6.70
CA LEU A 153 -2.75 10.05 -6.92
C LEU A 153 -3.90 10.28 -5.93
N PHE A 154 -5.13 10.39 -6.43
CA PHE A 154 -6.32 10.69 -5.64
C PHE A 154 -6.53 9.69 -4.49
N THR A 155 -6.45 8.39 -4.79
CA THR A 155 -6.66 7.31 -3.83
C THR A 155 -5.63 7.36 -2.69
N GLY A 156 -4.35 7.61 -3.00
CA GLY A 156 -3.30 7.84 -2.00
C GLY A 156 -3.47 9.13 -1.20
N ASN A 157 -3.96 10.20 -1.83
CA ASN A 157 -4.23 11.49 -1.16
C ASN A 157 -5.39 11.42 -0.15
N SER A 158 -6.13 10.32 -0.10
CA SER A 158 -7.10 10.06 0.98
C SER A 158 -6.42 10.07 2.37
N LEU A 159 -5.13 9.75 2.45
CA LEU A 159 -4.33 9.82 3.69
C LEU A 159 -4.13 11.24 4.23
N MET A 160 -4.41 12.29 3.44
CA MET A 160 -4.36 13.68 3.92
C MET A 160 -5.31 13.93 5.12
N VAL A 161 -6.31 13.07 5.31
CA VAL A 161 -7.24 13.16 6.43
C VAL A 161 -6.55 13.06 7.81
N ALA A 162 -5.37 12.42 7.91
CA ALA A 162 -4.59 12.38 9.14
C ALA A 162 -4.15 13.79 9.57
N ALA A 163 -3.55 14.55 8.66
CA ALA A 163 -3.19 15.95 8.91
C ALA A 163 -4.41 16.84 9.15
N LEU A 164 -5.55 16.54 8.53
CA LEU A 164 -6.81 17.25 8.82
C LEU A 164 -7.28 16.98 10.26
N ALA A 165 -7.24 15.72 10.70
CA ALA A 165 -7.63 15.32 12.05
C ALA A 165 -6.70 15.95 13.12
N SER A 166 -5.42 16.12 12.82
CA SER A 166 -4.47 16.90 13.63
C SER A 166 -4.55 18.41 13.43
N LYS A 167 -5.52 18.92 12.65
CA LYS A 167 -5.73 20.35 12.37
C LYS A 167 -4.55 21.06 11.71
N LYS A 168 -3.66 20.32 11.04
CA LYS A 168 -2.50 20.85 10.30
C LYS A 168 -2.87 21.38 8.91
N ILE A 169 -3.99 20.93 8.35
CA ILE A 169 -4.57 21.44 7.10
C ILE A 169 -6.06 21.73 7.30
N SER A 170 -6.63 22.61 6.46
CA SER A 170 -8.07 22.88 6.48
C SER A 170 -8.84 21.89 5.58
N VAL A 171 -10.12 21.68 5.88
CA VAL A 171 -11.03 20.87 5.05
C VAL A 171 -11.06 21.40 3.62
N SER A 172 -11.10 22.73 3.44
CA SER A 172 -11.11 23.38 2.13
C SER A 172 -9.83 23.09 1.34
N ALA A 173 -8.65 23.13 1.98
CA ALA A 173 -7.40 22.80 1.32
C ALA A 173 -7.35 21.32 0.87
N MET A 174 -7.85 20.41 1.72
CA MET A 174 -7.94 18.98 1.38
C MET A 174 -8.90 18.73 0.22
N LEU A 175 -10.13 19.24 0.28
CA LEU A 175 -11.14 19.06 -0.78
C LEU A 175 -10.70 19.68 -2.10
N LYS A 176 -10.05 20.86 -2.07
CA LYS A 176 -9.47 21.49 -3.26
C LYS A 176 -8.39 20.60 -3.87
N ASN A 177 -7.48 20.05 -3.06
CA ASN A 177 -6.45 19.14 -3.53
C ASN A 177 -7.09 17.88 -4.16
N TRP A 178 -8.02 17.24 -3.45
CA TRP A 178 -8.73 16.05 -3.93
C TRP A 178 -9.43 16.28 -5.26
N ALA A 179 -10.14 17.41 -5.42
CA ALA A 179 -10.81 17.75 -6.67
C ALA A 179 -9.83 17.94 -7.83
N ILE A 180 -8.75 18.70 -7.62
CA ILE A 180 -7.72 18.92 -8.66
C ILE A 180 -7.07 17.60 -9.06
N VAL A 181 -6.72 16.77 -8.07
CA VAL A 181 -6.03 15.50 -8.31
C VAL A 181 -6.95 14.50 -9.00
N TRP A 182 -8.21 14.39 -8.59
CA TRP A 182 -9.18 13.50 -9.24
C TRP A 182 -9.40 13.88 -10.71
N VAL A 183 -9.57 15.17 -11.01
CA VAL A 183 -9.72 15.66 -12.39
C VAL A 183 -8.43 15.47 -13.18
N GLY A 184 -7.27 15.78 -12.60
CA GLY A 184 -5.98 15.56 -13.25
C GLY A 184 -5.74 14.09 -13.57
N ASN A 185 -6.04 13.18 -12.64
CA ASN A 185 -5.97 11.74 -12.85
C ASN A 185 -6.86 11.30 -14.02
N LEU A 186 -8.10 11.81 -14.11
CA LEU A 186 -9.01 11.55 -15.24
C LEU A 186 -8.42 12.03 -16.56
N VAL A 187 -7.94 13.28 -16.63
CA VAL A 187 -7.33 13.84 -17.85
C VAL A 187 -6.12 13.01 -18.28
N GLY A 188 -5.25 12.66 -17.34
CA GLY A 188 -4.09 11.79 -17.61
C GLY A 188 -4.49 10.42 -18.17
N ALA A 189 -5.51 9.79 -17.58
CA ALA A 189 -6.02 8.51 -18.05
C ALA A 189 -6.61 8.61 -19.46
N LEU A 190 -7.42 9.65 -19.76
CA LEU A 190 -8.01 9.86 -21.08
C LEU A 190 -6.96 10.13 -22.16
N VAL A 191 -5.89 10.88 -21.83
CA VAL A 191 -4.74 11.04 -22.74
C VAL A 191 -4.10 9.69 -23.03
N THR A 192 -3.90 8.84 -22.02
CA THR A 192 -3.38 7.48 -22.24
C THR A 192 -4.33 6.61 -23.07
N VAL A 193 -5.66 6.70 -22.86
CA VAL A 193 -6.65 6.01 -23.70
C VAL A 193 -6.48 6.40 -25.17
N PHE A 194 -6.37 7.69 -25.46
CA PHE A 194 -6.13 8.18 -26.82
C PHE A 194 -4.83 7.62 -27.41
N LEU A 195 -3.72 7.66 -26.66
CA LEU A 195 -2.43 7.16 -27.13
C LEU A 195 -2.45 5.64 -27.37
N VAL A 196 -3.09 4.86 -26.49
CA VAL A 196 -3.22 3.40 -26.62
C VAL A 196 -4.07 3.03 -27.83
N TYR A 197 -5.15 3.77 -28.06
CA TYR A 197 -5.99 3.58 -29.24
C TYR A 197 -5.22 3.87 -30.54
N MET A 198 -4.51 5.01 -30.61
CA MET A 198 -3.66 5.35 -31.75
C MET A 198 -2.49 4.39 -31.97
N ALA A 199 -2.02 3.73 -30.91
CA ALA A 199 -0.95 2.75 -30.97
C ALA A 199 -1.43 1.35 -31.39
N HIS A 200 -2.73 1.14 -31.66
CA HIS A 200 -3.29 -0.13 -32.11
C HIS A 200 -3.02 -1.32 -31.16
N VAL A 201 -2.88 -1.05 -29.85
CA VAL A 201 -2.59 -2.11 -28.86
C VAL A 201 -3.73 -3.14 -28.78
N ALA A 202 -4.96 -2.72 -29.06
CA ALA A 202 -6.12 -3.60 -29.08
C ALA A 202 -6.01 -4.72 -30.15
N ASP A 203 -5.26 -4.49 -31.23
CA ASP A 203 -5.11 -5.44 -32.36
C ASP A 203 -4.16 -6.59 -32.04
N MET A 204 -3.41 -6.48 -30.93
CA MET A 204 -2.45 -7.50 -30.49
C MET A 204 -3.13 -8.85 -30.22
N ASN A 205 -2.36 -9.93 -30.45
CA ASN A 205 -2.81 -11.31 -30.32
C ASN A 205 -4.10 -11.59 -31.12
N GLY A 206 -4.17 -11.06 -32.36
CA GLY A 206 -5.33 -11.23 -33.24
C GLY A 206 -6.61 -10.57 -32.71
N GLY A 207 -6.48 -9.45 -31.98
CA GLY A 207 -7.62 -8.73 -31.38
C GLY A 207 -8.02 -9.21 -29.97
N ALA A 208 -7.36 -10.24 -29.42
CA ALA A 208 -7.70 -10.77 -28.10
C ALA A 208 -7.45 -9.75 -26.97
N VAL A 209 -6.48 -8.84 -27.13
CA VAL A 209 -6.25 -7.74 -26.17
C VAL A 209 -7.42 -6.75 -26.17
N GLY A 210 -7.93 -6.38 -27.35
CA GLY A 210 -9.13 -5.53 -27.49
C GLY A 210 -10.38 -6.18 -26.88
N ALA A 211 -10.58 -7.47 -27.14
CA ALA A 211 -11.62 -8.28 -26.51
C ALA A 211 -11.53 -8.24 -24.97
N THR A 212 -10.33 -8.38 -24.42
CA THR A 212 -10.08 -8.28 -22.98
C THR A 212 -10.40 -6.88 -22.44
N MET A 213 -10.01 -5.80 -23.13
CA MET A 213 -10.35 -4.43 -22.73
C MET A 213 -11.86 -4.23 -22.60
N VAL A 214 -12.65 -4.74 -23.55
CA VAL A 214 -14.12 -4.69 -23.50
C VAL A 214 -14.67 -5.55 -22.36
N SER A 215 -14.20 -6.81 -22.24
CA SER A 215 -14.65 -7.74 -21.21
C SER A 215 -14.41 -7.20 -19.79
N VAL A 216 -13.22 -6.63 -19.54
CA VAL A 216 -12.89 -5.98 -18.26
C VAL A 216 -13.83 -4.82 -17.99
N ALA A 217 -14.08 -3.94 -18.97
CA ALA A 217 -14.98 -2.81 -18.80
C ALA A 217 -16.42 -3.25 -18.49
N VAL A 218 -16.95 -4.25 -19.20
CA VAL A 218 -18.28 -4.83 -18.93
C VAL A 218 -18.34 -5.37 -17.50
N SER A 219 -17.35 -6.16 -17.07
CA SER A 219 -17.32 -6.74 -15.72
C SER A 219 -17.34 -5.72 -14.58
N LYS A 220 -16.94 -4.48 -14.88
CA LYS A 220 -16.92 -3.35 -13.93
C LYS A 220 -18.23 -2.60 -13.85
N VAL A 221 -19.05 -2.62 -14.89
CA VAL A 221 -20.35 -1.93 -14.91
C VAL A 221 -21.53 -2.86 -14.62
N THR A 222 -21.35 -4.18 -14.68
CA THR A 222 -22.38 -5.17 -14.35
C THR A 222 -22.81 -5.19 -12.87
N PRO A 223 -21.91 -5.09 -11.87
CA PRO A 223 -22.32 -5.18 -10.47
C PRO A 223 -23.19 -4.00 -10.02
N ASP A 224 -24.03 -4.23 -9.01
CA ASP A 224 -24.85 -3.17 -8.42
C ASP A 224 -24.01 -2.13 -7.65
N TRP A 225 -24.60 -0.96 -7.39
CA TRP A 225 -23.91 0.18 -6.82
C TRP A 225 -23.30 -0.12 -5.45
N ILE A 226 -24.02 -0.87 -4.60
CA ILE A 226 -23.58 -1.20 -3.24
C ILE A 226 -22.38 -2.14 -3.32
N THR A 227 -22.43 -3.14 -4.19
CA THR A 227 -21.29 -4.02 -4.45
C THR A 227 -20.07 -3.23 -4.92
N LEU A 228 -20.24 -2.30 -5.87
CA LEU A 228 -19.15 -1.45 -6.37
C LEU A 228 -18.56 -0.56 -5.27
N PHE A 229 -19.42 -0.01 -4.40
CA PHE A 229 -19.01 0.80 -3.27
C PHE A 229 -18.15 0.02 -2.27
N PHE A 230 -18.56 -1.18 -1.85
CA PHE A 230 -17.76 -2.01 -0.93
C PHE A 230 -16.48 -2.54 -1.57
N LYS A 231 -16.51 -2.88 -2.86
CA LYS A 231 -15.28 -3.16 -3.63
C LYS A 231 -14.34 -1.96 -3.64
N GLY A 232 -14.89 -0.74 -3.71
CA GLY A 232 -14.12 0.50 -3.60
C GLY A 232 -13.47 0.68 -2.23
N ILE A 233 -14.18 0.38 -1.14
CA ILE A 233 -13.63 0.43 0.22
C ILE A 233 -12.42 -0.50 0.32
N LEU A 234 -12.61 -1.77 -0.05
CA LEU A 234 -11.57 -2.79 0.05
C LEU A 234 -10.35 -2.43 -0.82
N CYS A 235 -10.58 -1.94 -2.05
CA CYS A 235 -9.50 -1.48 -2.91
C CYS A 235 -8.63 -0.44 -2.23
N ASN A 236 -9.24 0.63 -1.68
CA ASN A 236 -8.43 1.74 -1.19
C ASN A 236 -7.79 1.47 0.18
N ILE A 237 -8.26 0.46 0.94
CA ILE A 237 -7.50 -0.06 2.07
C ILE A 237 -6.14 -0.58 1.58
N PHE A 238 -6.11 -1.45 0.57
CA PHE A 238 -4.86 -2.00 0.04
C PHE A 238 -3.97 -0.93 -0.62
N VAL A 239 -4.56 0.00 -1.37
CA VAL A 239 -3.79 1.09 -2.01
C VAL A 239 -3.18 2.01 -0.95
N CYS A 240 -3.94 2.46 0.04
CA CYS A 240 -3.40 3.31 1.11
C CYS A 240 -2.35 2.57 1.96
N LEU A 241 -2.49 1.26 2.19
CA LEU A 241 -1.45 0.47 2.86
C LEU A 241 -0.16 0.38 2.01
N ALA A 242 -0.25 0.21 0.70
CA ALA A 242 0.94 0.27 -0.18
C ALA A 242 1.62 1.64 -0.13
N VAL A 243 0.84 2.73 -0.13
CA VAL A 243 1.38 4.09 0.04
C VAL A 243 2.01 4.27 1.42
N TRP A 244 1.39 3.74 2.47
CA TRP A 244 1.91 3.79 3.84
C TRP A 244 3.26 3.06 3.97
N ILE A 245 3.37 1.85 3.41
CA ILE A 245 4.65 1.12 3.31
C ILE A 245 5.67 1.96 2.51
N GLY A 246 5.24 2.58 1.41
CA GLY A 246 6.08 3.47 0.61
C GLY A 246 6.58 4.71 1.35
N PHE A 247 5.86 5.21 2.36
CA PHE A 247 6.33 6.26 3.26
C PHE A 247 7.41 5.75 4.22
N GLY A 248 7.32 4.49 4.67
CA GLY A 248 8.31 3.84 5.53
C GLY A 248 9.61 3.41 4.82
N ALA A 249 9.54 3.22 3.51
CA ALA A 249 10.64 2.75 2.67
C ALA A 249 11.86 3.69 2.65
N ARG A 250 13.07 3.12 2.62
CA ARG A 250 14.35 3.85 2.56
C ARG A 250 14.97 3.82 1.18
N THR A 251 14.76 2.74 0.43
CA THR A 251 15.23 2.59 -0.95
C THR A 251 14.07 2.49 -1.94
N VAL A 252 14.39 2.64 -3.24
CA VAL A 252 13.42 2.36 -4.31
C VAL A 252 13.01 0.89 -4.30
N VAL A 253 13.94 -0.02 -3.98
CA VAL A 253 13.66 -1.46 -3.91
C VAL A 253 12.64 -1.76 -2.81
N ASP A 254 12.79 -1.18 -1.62
CA ASP A 254 11.84 -1.35 -0.51
C ASP A 254 10.42 -0.91 -0.92
N LYS A 255 10.32 0.22 -1.64
CA LYS A 255 9.04 0.71 -2.17
C LYS A 255 8.44 -0.30 -3.14
N VAL A 256 9.21 -0.74 -4.13
CA VAL A 256 8.73 -1.68 -5.16
C VAL A 256 8.24 -2.97 -4.50
N VAL A 257 9.06 -3.60 -3.66
CA VAL A 257 8.71 -4.86 -2.98
C VAL A 257 7.48 -4.68 -2.07
N GLY A 258 7.41 -3.56 -1.32
CA GLY A 258 6.28 -3.25 -0.45
C GLY A 258 4.95 -3.02 -1.18
N ILE A 259 5.00 -2.60 -2.44
CA ILE A 259 3.82 -2.36 -3.30
C ILE A 259 3.27 -3.66 -3.90
N LEU A 260 4.13 -4.66 -4.18
CA LEU A 260 3.72 -5.85 -4.95
C LEU A 260 2.55 -6.60 -4.32
N LEU A 261 2.62 -6.92 -3.02
CA LEU A 261 1.59 -7.73 -2.36
C LEU A 261 0.25 -7.00 -2.24
N PRO A 262 0.16 -5.77 -1.69
CA PRO A 262 -1.14 -5.11 -1.55
C PRO A 262 -1.84 -4.89 -2.90
N ILE A 263 -1.06 -4.51 -3.93
CA ILE A 263 -1.61 -4.19 -5.25
C ILE A 263 -2.02 -5.45 -6.01
N SER A 264 -1.18 -6.49 -6.03
CA SER A 264 -1.56 -7.76 -6.64
C SER A 264 -2.80 -8.37 -5.97
N ALA A 265 -2.93 -8.27 -4.64
CA ALA A 265 -4.07 -8.80 -3.90
C ALA A 265 -5.40 -8.13 -4.29
N PHE A 266 -5.47 -6.79 -4.29
CA PHE A 266 -6.75 -6.12 -4.60
C PHE A 266 -7.18 -6.37 -6.05
N VAL A 267 -6.22 -6.45 -6.98
CA VAL A 267 -6.50 -6.75 -8.39
C VAL A 267 -6.95 -8.20 -8.54
N ALA A 268 -6.28 -9.15 -7.91
CA ALA A 268 -6.66 -10.56 -7.93
C ALA A 268 -8.07 -10.78 -7.36
N CYS A 269 -8.44 -10.03 -6.31
CA CYS A 269 -9.78 -10.04 -5.73
C CYS A 269 -10.84 -9.31 -6.57
N GLY A 270 -10.45 -8.55 -7.60
CA GLY A 270 -11.38 -7.81 -8.45
C GLY A 270 -12.07 -6.65 -7.75
N PHE A 271 -11.34 -5.93 -6.90
CA PHE A 271 -11.81 -4.70 -6.25
C PHE A 271 -11.77 -3.49 -7.20
N GLU A 272 -12.47 -2.42 -6.83
CA GLU A 272 -12.71 -1.27 -7.72
C GLU A 272 -11.83 -0.07 -7.36
N HIS A 273 -10.97 0.34 -8.30
CA HIS A 273 -10.10 1.51 -8.15
C HIS A 273 -10.56 2.62 -9.09
N CYS A 274 -11.06 3.73 -8.55
CA CYS A 274 -11.69 4.77 -9.35
C CYS A 274 -10.77 5.33 -10.45
N VAL A 275 -9.49 5.54 -10.16
CA VAL A 275 -8.52 6.04 -11.15
C VAL A 275 -8.15 5.00 -12.20
N ALA A 276 -8.18 3.70 -11.87
CA ALA A 276 -7.95 2.65 -12.87
C ALA A 276 -9.17 2.53 -13.80
N ASN A 277 -10.36 2.71 -13.24
CA ASN A 277 -11.61 2.71 -13.99
C ASN A 277 -11.70 3.90 -14.96
N MET A 278 -11.04 5.03 -14.67
CA MET A 278 -10.88 6.14 -15.62
C MET A 278 -10.12 5.75 -16.90
N PHE A 279 -9.38 4.64 -16.90
CA PHE A 279 -8.79 4.04 -18.10
C PHE A 279 -9.63 2.87 -18.63
N PHE A 280 -9.93 1.87 -17.79
CA PHE A 280 -10.61 0.64 -18.23
C PHE A 280 -11.94 0.94 -18.92
N LEU A 281 -12.74 1.84 -18.35
CA LEU A 281 -14.10 2.08 -18.82
C LEU A 281 -14.12 2.87 -20.14
N PRO A 282 -13.41 4.01 -20.30
CA PRO A 282 -13.35 4.68 -21.58
C PRO A 282 -12.64 3.86 -22.67
N MET A 283 -11.57 3.12 -22.31
CA MET A 283 -10.88 2.26 -23.28
C MET A 283 -11.78 1.13 -23.77
N GLY A 284 -12.51 0.46 -22.88
CA GLY A 284 -13.46 -0.58 -23.26
C GLY A 284 -14.64 -0.04 -24.08
N LEU A 285 -15.16 1.14 -23.74
CA LEU A 285 -16.22 1.78 -24.52
C LEU A 285 -15.72 2.14 -25.92
N LEU A 286 -14.51 2.70 -26.03
CA LEU A 286 -13.89 3.04 -27.31
C LEU A 286 -13.64 1.79 -28.16
N ALA A 287 -13.10 0.72 -27.58
CA ALA A 287 -12.87 -0.57 -28.25
C ALA A 287 -14.18 -1.20 -28.73
N LYS A 288 -15.26 -1.10 -27.94
CA LYS A 288 -16.62 -1.50 -28.35
C LYS A 288 -17.09 -0.68 -29.56
N THR A 289 -17.03 0.65 -29.49
CA THR A 289 -17.62 1.52 -30.54
C THR A 289 -16.82 1.53 -31.84
N SER A 290 -15.53 1.20 -31.80
CA SER A 290 -14.66 1.11 -32.98
C SER A 290 -14.72 -0.26 -33.67
N GLY A 291 -15.51 -1.21 -33.14
CA GLY A 291 -15.63 -2.56 -33.72
C GLY A 291 -14.44 -3.46 -33.43
N LEU A 292 -13.55 -3.09 -32.51
CA LEU A 292 -12.34 -3.84 -32.16
C LEU A 292 -12.62 -5.10 -31.31
N ALA A 293 -13.88 -5.31 -30.87
CA ALA A 293 -14.29 -6.54 -30.22
C ALA A 293 -15.78 -6.85 -30.50
N ALA A 294 -16.05 -8.06 -30.99
CA ALA A 294 -17.40 -8.59 -31.18
C ALA A 294 -17.91 -9.29 -29.90
N ILE A 295 -17.95 -8.55 -28.79
CA ILE A 295 -18.48 -9.04 -27.49
C ILE A 295 -19.78 -8.31 -27.18
N ASP A 296 -20.75 -9.01 -26.59
CA ASP A 296 -21.93 -8.34 -26.02
C ASP A 296 -21.49 -7.40 -24.90
N ALA A 297 -21.49 -6.12 -25.24
CA ALA A 297 -21.16 -5.02 -24.34
C ALA A 297 -22.33 -4.05 -24.25
N SER A 298 -23.57 -4.54 -24.38
CA SER A 298 -24.80 -3.74 -24.28
C SER A 298 -24.88 -2.93 -22.99
N ALA A 299 -24.43 -3.50 -21.86
CA ALA A 299 -24.37 -2.84 -20.55
C ALA A 299 -23.33 -1.70 -20.44
N LEU A 300 -22.38 -1.59 -21.37
CA LEU A 300 -21.33 -0.57 -21.34
C LEU A 300 -21.75 0.66 -22.14
N ASP A 301 -22.15 1.71 -21.42
CA ASP A 301 -22.49 3.02 -21.97
C ASP A 301 -21.99 4.12 -21.04
N LEU A 302 -22.10 5.39 -21.46
CA LEU A 302 -21.59 6.51 -20.68
C LEU A 302 -22.25 6.63 -19.29
N GLY A 303 -23.53 6.27 -19.18
CA GLY A 303 -24.27 6.27 -17.91
C GLY A 303 -23.74 5.22 -16.93
N SER A 304 -23.47 4.00 -17.40
CA SER A 304 -22.90 2.94 -16.57
C SER A 304 -21.46 3.22 -16.16
N ILE A 305 -20.70 3.96 -16.98
CA ILE A 305 -19.38 4.50 -16.58
C ILE A 305 -19.51 5.45 -15.39
N PHE A 306 -20.38 6.46 -15.47
CA PHE A 306 -20.58 7.40 -14.36
C PHE A 306 -21.12 6.70 -13.10
N TYR A 307 -22.02 5.73 -13.28
CA TYR A 307 -22.53 4.90 -12.20
C TYR A 307 -21.40 4.18 -11.45
N ASN A 308 -20.51 3.48 -12.17
CA ASN A 308 -19.36 2.81 -11.56
C ASN A 308 -18.40 3.81 -10.88
N ILE A 309 -18.02 4.87 -11.59
CA ILE A 309 -17.05 5.85 -11.09
C ILE A 309 -17.56 6.52 -9.81
N SER A 310 -18.87 6.78 -9.70
CA SER A 310 -19.48 7.34 -8.49
C SER A 310 -19.34 6.40 -7.29
N ALA A 311 -19.71 5.13 -7.43
CA ALA A 311 -19.63 4.12 -6.37
C ALA A 311 -18.18 3.85 -5.96
N ALA A 312 -17.30 3.63 -6.95
CA ALA A 312 -15.89 3.34 -6.72
C ALA A 312 -15.18 4.52 -6.03
N THR A 313 -15.44 5.77 -6.45
CA THR A 313 -14.83 6.96 -5.84
C THR A 313 -15.25 7.11 -4.39
N LEU A 314 -16.55 6.99 -4.08
CA LEU A 314 -17.05 7.09 -2.71
C LEU A 314 -16.53 5.95 -1.83
N GLY A 315 -16.52 4.73 -2.35
CA GLY A 315 -15.93 3.57 -1.67
C GLY A 315 -14.45 3.80 -1.38
N ASN A 316 -13.69 4.27 -2.36
CA ASN A 316 -12.27 4.54 -2.19
C ASN A 316 -12.03 5.64 -1.12
N ILE A 317 -12.80 6.73 -1.10
CA ILE A 317 -12.70 7.76 -0.06
C ILE A 317 -12.87 7.11 1.33
N VAL A 318 -13.90 6.30 1.53
CA VAL A 318 -14.15 5.63 2.81
C VAL A 318 -13.01 4.67 3.18
N GLY A 319 -12.57 3.83 2.23
CA GLY A 319 -11.47 2.88 2.46
C GLY A 319 -10.16 3.55 2.86
N GLY A 320 -9.76 4.60 2.15
CA GLY A 320 -8.50 5.29 2.40
C GLY A 320 -8.56 6.24 3.59
N ALA A 321 -9.58 7.10 3.65
CA ALA A 321 -9.66 8.12 4.69
C ALA A 321 -10.06 7.51 6.04
N VAL A 322 -11.09 6.67 6.09
CA VAL A 322 -11.62 6.16 7.37
C VAL A 322 -10.81 4.96 7.86
N PHE A 323 -10.70 3.90 7.04
CA PHE A 323 -10.12 2.64 7.49
C PHE A 323 -8.59 2.64 7.59
N VAL A 324 -7.90 3.53 6.88
CA VAL A 324 -6.43 3.64 6.95
C VAL A 324 -6.02 4.97 7.59
N GLY A 325 -6.30 6.11 6.95
CA GLY A 325 -5.83 7.42 7.41
C GLY A 325 -6.22 7.75 8.85
N LEU A 326 -7.51 7.75 9.16
CA LEU A 326 -8.02 8.02 10.51
C LEU A 326 -7.69 6.90 11.50
N ALA A 327 -7.62 5.64 11.06
CA ALA A 327 -7.26 4.52 11.94
C ALA A 327 -5.80 4.65 12.43
N TYR A 328 -4.85 4.86 11.51
CA TYR A 328 -3.44 5.06 11.88
C TYR A 328 -3.24 6.34 12.68
N TRP A 329 -3.89 7.45 12.28
CA TRP A 329 -3.88 8.67 13.08
C TRP A 329 -4.40 8.44 14.50
N PHE A 330 -5.53 7.75 14.67
CA PHE A 330 -6.11 7.53 16.00
C PHE A 330 -5.18 6.74 16.93
N VAL A 331 -4.49 5.74 16.39
CA VAL A 331 -3.57 4.86 17.14
C VAL A 331 -2.25 5.55 17.46
N TYR A 332 -1.67 6.26 16.49
CA TYR A 332 -0.29 6.75 16.59
C TYR A 332 -0.17 8.25 16.86
N ARG A 333 -1.27 9.01 16.86
CA ARG A 333 -1.23 10.42 17.24
C ARG A 333 -0.54 10.57 18.60
N THR A 334 0.55 11.32 18.61
CA THR A 334 1.10 11.83 19.86
C THR A 334 0.10 12.87 20.37
N LYS A 335 -0.40 12.71 21.61
CA LYS A 335 -1.14 13.79 22.26
C LYS A 335 -0.20 15.00 22.27
N ALA A 336 -0.54 16.04 21.50
CA ALA A 336 0.08 17.34 21.69
C ALA A 336 -0.24 17.76 23.13
N ASN A 337 0.80 17.92 23.94
CA ASN A 337 0.71 18.63 25.21
C ASN A 337 0.26 20.07 24.97
#